data_AF-A0A5S9MGX2-F1
#
_entry.id   AF-A0A5S9MGX2-F1
#
_cell.length_a   1.000
_cell.length_b   1.000
_cell.length_c   1.000
_cell.angle_alpha   90.00
_cell.angle_beta   90.00
_cell.angle_gamma   90.00
#
_symmetry.space_group_name_H-M   'P 1'
#
loop_
_entity.id
_entity.type
_entity.pdbx_description
1 polymer ?
#
loop_
_entity_poly.entity_id
_entity_poly.type
_entity_poly.pdbx_seq_one_letter_code
_entity_poly.pdbx_strand_id
1 'polypeptide(L)'
;MYEKKTDIEPDTDLRDTENVPLKENIHDYFAREVLPHVPDAWIDESKTKIGYEIPFTRHFYKYTALRSSTEIMDEIRALEAEIAEQLKKVLG
;
A
#
# COMPACT_ATOMS: atom_id res chain seq x y z
N MET A 1 -20.66 -33.55 -30.61
CA MET A 1 -20.49 -33.84 -29.18
C MET A 1 -19.69 -32.71 -28.59
N TYR A 2 -20.38 -31.80 -27.89
CA TYR A 2 -19.96 -30.58 -27.17
C TYR A 2 -18.52 -30.08 -27.33
N GLU A 3 -18.37 -28.99 -28.10
CA GLU A 3 -17.21 -28.11 -28.05
C GLU A 3 -17.15 -27.46 -26.65
N LYS A 4 -16.04 -27.70 -25.94
CA LYS A 4 -15.73 -27.11 -24.63
C LYS A 4 -15.66 -25.58 -24.77
N LYS A 5 -16.19 -24.88 -23.76
CA LYS A 5 -16.01 -23.44 -23.52
C LYS A 5 -14.60 -22.97 -23.92
N THR A 6 -14.52 -22.26 -25.04
CA THR A 6 -13.71 -21.06 -25.28
C THR A 6 -12.34 -21.02 -24.60
N ASP A 7 -11.33 -21.33 -25.41
CA ASP A 7 -9.89 -21.41 -25.16
C ASP A 7 -9.25 -20.01 -25.04
N ILE A 8 -9.66 -19.23 -24.03
CA ILE A 8 -9.02 -17.94 -23.75
C ILE A 8 -7.89 -18.18 -22.75
N GLU A 9 -6.65 -18.15 -23.23
CA GLU A 9 -5.48 -18.26 -22.37
C GLU A 9 -5.33 -16.99 -21.52
N PRO A 10 -5.28 -17.09 -20.18
CA PRO A 10 -5.09 -15.93 -19.33
C PRO A 10 -3.67 -15.40 -19.48
N ASP A 11 -3.53 -14.15 -19.93
CA ASP A 11 -2.27 -13.42 -19.84
C ASP A 11 -2.02 -13.02 -18.38
N THR A 12 -0.91 -13.48 -17.81
CA THR A 12 -0.57 -13.19 -16.41
C THR A 12 -0.21 -11.72 -16.19
N ASP A 13 0.28 -11.04 -17.21
CA ASP A 13 0.76 -9.66 -17.13
C ASP A 13 -0.41 -8.65 -17.15
N LEU A 14 -1.59 -9.08 -17.61
CA LEU A 14 -2.81 -8.29 -17.68
C LEU A 14 -3.77 -8.51 -16.50
N ARG A 15 -3.36 -9.28 -15.48
CA ARG A 15 -4.21 -9.54 -14.31
C ARG A 15 -4.35 -8.30 -13.44
N ASP A 16 -5.58 -7.98 -13.08
CA ASP A 16 -5.90 -6.91 -12.14
C ASP A 16 -6.85 -7.39 -11.03
N THR A 17 -7.03 -6.56 -9.99
CA THR A 17 -7.93 -6.81 -8.86
C THR A 17 -8.77 -5.58 -8.55
N GLU A 18 -10.08 -5.77 -8.53
CA GLU A 18 -11.06 -4.76 -8.15
C GLU A 18 -11.52 -4.92 -6.71
N ASN A 19 -11.64 -3.81 -5.98
CA ASN A 19 -12.22 -3.79 -4.64
C ASN A 19 -13.71 -3.45 -4.71
N VAL A 20 -14.56 -4.47 -4.61
CA VAL A 20 -16.02 -4.31 -4.64
C VAL A 20 -16.57 -4.09 -3.23
N PRO A 21 -17.45 -3.10 -3.00
CA PRO A 21 -18.14 -2.93 -1.73
C PRO A 21 -18.87 -4.21 -1.29
N LEU A 22 -18.71 -4.61 -0.03
CA LEU A 22 -19.26 -5.88 0.49
C LEU A 22 -20.77 -6.07 0.29
N LYS A 23 -21.53 -4.96 0.22
CA LYS A 23 -22.99 -4.98 0.06
C LYS A 23 -23.44 -5.00 -1.41
N GLU A 24 -22.51 -4.90 -2.35
CA GLU A 24 -22.78 -4.86 -3.77
C GLU A 24 -22.54 -6.24 -4.39
N ASN A 25 -23.31 -6.57 -5.43
CA ASN A 25 -23.08 -7.80 -6.19
C ASN A 25 -21.87 -7.61 -7.13
N ILE A 26 -20.95 -8.58 -7.11
CA ILE A 26 -19.70 -8.52 -7.88
C ILE A 26 -19.97 -8.44 -9.39
N HIS A 27 -20.96 -9.18 -9.90
CA HIS A 27 -21.27 -9.18 -11.34
C HIS A 27 -21.89 -7.86 -11.80
N ASP A 28 -22.75 -7.25 -10.98
CA ASP A 28 -23.34 -5.94 -11.29
C ASP A 28 -22.27 -4.85 -11.32
N TYR A 29 -21.33 -4.87 -10.37
CA TYR A 29 -20.16 -3.99 -10.38
C TYR A 29 -19.30 -4.23 -11.62
N PHE A 30 -18.98 -5.49 -11.92
CA PHE A 30 -18.13 -5.87 -13.06
C PHE A 30 -18.73 -5.43 -14.40
N ALA A 31 -20.05 -5.60 -14.58
CA ALA A 31 -20.73 -5.16 -15.79
C ALA A 31 -20.77 -3.64 -15.96
N ARG A 32 -20.81 -2.90 -14.84
CA ARG A 32 -20.89 -1.43 -14.83
C ARG A 32 -19.53 -0.76 -14.96
N GLU A 33 -18.50 -1.28 -14.28
CA GLU A 33 -17.20 -0.62 -14.12
C GLU A 33 -16.07 -1.29 -14.90
N VAL A 34 -16.14 -2.60 -15.21
CA VAL A 34 -15.04 -3.30 -15.89
C VAL A 34 -15.33 -3.52 -17.37
N LEU A 35 -16.44 -4.19 -17.71
CA LEU A 35 -16.75 -4.56 -19.10
C LEU A 35 -16.82 -3.38 -20.09
N PRO A 36 -17.24 -2.15 -19.72
CA PRO A 36 -17.21 -1.02 -20.64
C PRO A 36 -15.80 -0.57 -21.04
N HIS A 37 -14.78 -0.90 -20.23
CA HIS A 37 -13.39 -0.53 -20.45
C HIS A 37 -12.56 -1.70 -20.99
N VAL A 38 -12.84 -2.92 -20.52
CA VAL A 38 -12.14 -4.15 -20.92
C VAL A 38 -13.18 -5.22 -21.27
N PRO A 39 -13.70 -5.22 -22.52
CA PRO A 39 -14.81 -6.08 -22.91
C PRO A 39 -14.50 -7.58 -22.90
N ASP A 40 -13.23 -7.93 -23.02
CA ASP A 40 -12.71 -9.29 -22.98
C ASP A 40 -12.32 -9.74 -21.58
N ALA A 41 -12.54 -8.92 -20.54
CA ALA A 41 -12.27 -9.34 -19.16
C ALA A 41 -13.25 -10.42 -18.68
N TRP A 42 -12.76 -11.30 -17.81
CA TRP A 42 -13.59 -12.25 -17.06
C TRP A 42 -13.12 -12.37 -15.62
N ILE A 43 -14.03 -12.80 -14.74
CA ILE A 43 -13.74 -13.00 -13.32
C ILE A 43 -13.21 -14.43 -13.11
N ASP A 44 -12.07 -14.56 -12.45
CA ASP A 44 -11.60 -15.83 -11.90
C ASP A 44 -12.19 -16.03 -10.49
N GLU A 45 -13.36 -16.67 -10.42
CA GLU A 45 -14.12 -16.89 -9.18
C GLU A 45 -13.33 -17.63 -8.10
N SER A 46 -12.32 -18.42 -8.47
CA SER A 46 -11.49 -19.15 -7.51
C SER A 46 -10.58 -18.24 -6.68
N LYS A 47 -10.35 -17.01 -7.16
CA LYS A 47 -9.50 -16.00 -6.52
C LYS A 47 -10.29 -14.91 -5.81
N THR A 48 -11.61 -14.91 -5.93
CA THR A 48 -12.50 -13.98 -5.22
C THR A 48 -12.40 -14.22 -3.71
N LYS A 49 -12.16 -13.15 -2.95
CA LYS A 49 -12.03 -13.19 -1.48
C LYS A 49 -12.92 -12.14 -0.85
N ILE A 50 -13.61 -12.52 0.23
CA ILE A 50 -14.33 -11.59 1.10
C ILE A 50 -13.40 -11.17 2.24
N GLY A 51 -13.20 -9.87 2.40
CA GLY A 51 -12.34 -9.31 3.43
C GLY A 51 -12.85 -7.96 3.93
N TYR A 52 -12.23 -7.49 5.00
CA TYR A 52 -12.46 -6.15 5.55
C TYR A 52 -11.12 -5.42 5.57
N GLU A 53 -11.13 -4.17 5.10
CA GLU A 53 -10.00 -3.27 5.27
C GLU A 53 -10.18 -2.49 6.57
N ILE A 54 -9.15 -2.48 7.41
CA ILE A 54 -9.07 -1.59 8.57
C ILE A 54 -8.08 -0.48 8.19
N PRO A 55 -8.53 0.76 7.94
CA PRO A 55 -7.62 1.84 7.60
C PRO A 55 -6.87 2.27 8.86
N PHE A 56 -5.74 1.60 9.12
CA PHE A 56 -5.00 1.76 10.37
C PHE A 56 -4.54 3.20 10.58
N THR A 57 -4.07 3.85 9.52
CA THR A 57 -3.69 5.27 9.57
C THR A 57 -4.87 6.15 9.96
N ARG A 58 -6.06 5.92 9.42
CA ARG A 58 -7.24 6.72 9.77
C ARG A 58 -7.64 6.58 11.25
N HIS A 59 -7.57 5.36 11.80
CA HIS A 59 -8.08 5.08 13.14
C HIS A 59 -7.04 5.17 14.26
N PHE A 60 -5.79 4.87 13.94
CA PHE A 60 -4.71 4.74 14.93
C PHE A 60 -3.58 5.75 14.72
N TYR A 61 -3.68 6.66 13.73
CA TYR A 61 -2.69 7.72 13.61
C TYR A 61 -2.73 8.62 14.83
N LYS A 62 -1.60 8.67 15.52
CA LYS A 62 -1.31 9.64 16.57
C LYS A 62 -0.37 10.66 15.98
N TYR A 63 -0.85 11.90 15.90
CA TYR A 63 0.01 13.01 15.50
C TYR A 63 1.23 13.07 16.42
N THR A 64 2.41 13.03 15.82
CA THR A 64 3.68 13.23 16.52
C THR A 64 4.17 14.60 16.12
N ALA A 65 4.22 15.53 17.08
CA ALA A 65 4.78 16.84 16.84
C ALA A 65 6.25 16.71 16.44
N LEU A 66 6.68 17.53 15.48
CA LEU A 66 8.09 17.60 15.13
C LEU A 66 8.87 18.15 16.33
N ARG A 67 10.07 17.61 16.55
CA ARG A 67 11.02 18.14 17.52
C ARG A 67 11.36 19.59 17.16
N SER A 68 11.61 20.43 18.16
CA SER A 68 11.92 21.84 17.90
C SER A 68 13.30 21.97 17.24
N SER A 69 13.46 22.93 16.32
CA SER A 69 14.76 23.19 15.70
C SER A 69 15.81 23.62 16.72
N THR A 70 15.40 24.33 17.77
CA THR A 70 16.26 24.75 18.88
C THR A 70 16.84 23.55 19.64
N GLU A 71 16.00 22.57 19.99
CA GLU A 71 16.43 21.34 20.66
C GLU A 71 17.44 20.55 19.80
N ILE A 72 17.19 20.45 18.49
CA ILE A 72 18.10 19.78 17.55
C ILE A 72 19.46 20.53 17.52
N MET A 73 19.43 21.87 17.48
CA MET A 73 20.65 22.69 17.47
C MET A 73 21.46 22.55 18.76
N ASP A 74 20.79 22.48 19.91
CA ASP A 74 21.45 22.34 21.20
C ASP A 74 22.08 20.94 21.35
N GLU A 75 21.41 19.89 20.86
CA GLU A 75 21.99 18.54 20.78
C GLU A 75 23.22 18.49 19.85
N ILE A 76 23.16 19.13 18.68
CA ILE A 76 24.30 19.21 17.76
C ILE A 76 25.49 19.86 18.44
N ARG A 77 25.30 21.01 19.12
CA ARG A 77 26.38 21.71 19.83
C ARG A 77 26.96 20.89 20.96
N ALA A 78 26.13 20.15 21.70
CA ALA A 78 26.58 19.26 22.76
C ALA A 78 27.46 18.13 22.20
N LEU A 79 27.03 17.52 21.09
CA LEU A 79 27.82 16.50 20.38
C LEU A 79 29.14 17.05 19.84
N GLU A 80 29.14 18.25 19.26
CA GLU A 80 30.37 18.91 18.78
C GLU A 80 31.37 19.14 19.92
N ALA A 81 30.90 19.56 21.09
CA ALA A 81 31.75 19.77 22.27
C ALA A 81 32.32 18.44 22.81
N GLU A 82 31.50 17.38 22.84
CA GLU A 82 31.96 16.04 23.26
C GLU A 82 33.04 15.50 22.31
N ILE A 83 32.83 15.62 21.00
CA ILE A 83 33.79 15.19 19.98
C ILE A 83 35.11 15.96 20.13
N ALA A 84 35.05 17.28 20.31
CA ALA A 84 36.23 18.11 20.49
C ALA A 84 37.05 17.68 21.72
N GLU A 85 36.38 17.38 22.83
CA GLU A 85 37.03 16.90 24.06
C GLU A 85 37.63 15.50 23.88
N GLN A 86 36.94 14.59 23.18
CA GLN A 86 37.48 13.27 22.87
C GLN A 86 38.72 13.34 21.97
N LEU A 87 38.70 14.17 20.93
CA LEU A 87 39.85 14.38 20.05
C LEU A 87 41.05 14.94 20.80
N LYS A 88 40.83 15.87 21.74
CA LYS A 88 41.88 16.44 22.58
C LYS A 88 42.57 15.38 23.44
N LYS A 89 41.84 14.38 23.94
CA LYS A 89 42.40 13.27 24.74
C LYS A 89 43.23 12.28 23.92
N VAL A 90 43.02 12.22 22.61
CA VAL A 90 43.76 11.31 21.71
C VAL A 90 44.96 12.01 21.08
N LEU A 91 44.86 13.32 20.84
CA LEU A 91 45.89 14.14 20.17
C LEU A 91 46.82 14.88 21.14
N GLY A 92 46.49 14.95 22.44
CA GLY A 92 47.32 15.49 23.51
C GLY A 92 47.90 14.39 24.38
#